data_AF-A0A1F5YTE7-F1
#
_entry.id   AF-A0A1F5YTE7-F1
#
_cell.length_a   1.000
_cell.length_b   1.000
_cell.length_c   1.000
_cell.angle_alpha   90.00
_cell.angle_beta   90.00
_cell.angle_gamma   90.00
#
_symmetry.space_group_name_H-M   'P 1'
#
loop_
_entity.id
_entity.type
_entity.pdbx_description
1 polymer ?
#
loop_
_entity_poly.entity_id
_entity_poly.type
_entity_poly.pdbx_seq_one_letter_code
_entity_poly.pdbx_strand_id
1 'polypeptide(L)'
;MVISGKEPSGRRSSRIPLIADVDLIVDSKVLRAMTVDISDTGVRIDMRHPFEVSIRFVVDGELQDRRAQLVRATKTPDDCMSYGFEYVPEAKPDK
;
A
#
# COMPACT_ATOMS: atom_id res chain seq x y z
N MET A 1 -32.33 4.49 21.97
CA MET A 1 -30.95 4.83 21.60
C MET A 1 -30.41 3.72 20.72
N VAL A 2 -30.42 3.90 19.40
CA VAL A 2 -29.55 3.17 18.45
C VAL A 2 -29.32 4.17 17.32
N ILE A 3 -28.10 4.69 17.19
CA ILE A 3 -27.74 5.59 16.10
C ILE A 3 -27.54 4.69 14.89
N SER A 4 -28.54 4.64 14.01
CA SER A 4 -28.41 4.00 12.69
C SER A 4 -27.48 4.87 11.86
N GLY A 5 -26.17 4.60 11.98
CA GLY A 5 -25.15 5.18 11.13
C GLY A 5 -25.36 4.71 9.71
N LYS A 6 -25.83 5.61 8.85
CA LYS A 6 -25.94 5.42 7.40
C LYS A 6 -24.56 5.00 6.86
N GLU A 7 -24.39 3.75 6.45
CA GLU A 7 -23.17 3.35 5.75
C GLU A 7 -23.01 4.21 4.48
N PRO A 8 -21.81 4.73 4.18
CA PRO A 8 -21.60 5.50 2.97
C PRO A 8 -21.85 4.59 1.76
N SER A 9 -22.90 4.89 1.00
CA SER A 9 -23.48 4.08 -0.08
C SER A 9 -22.66 4.07 -1.38
N GLY A 10 -21.33 4.01 -1.28
CA GLY A 10 -20.41 3.99 -2.43
C GLY A 10 -19.82 2.62 -2.76
N ARG A 11 -20.19 1.56 -2.04
CA ARG A 11 -19.59 0.22 -2.22
C ARG A 11 -20.28 -0.54 -3.36
N ARG A 12 -19.50 -1.00 -4.34
CA ARG A 12 -19.98 -1.76 -5.52
C ARG A 12 -20.22 -3.25 -5.26
N SER A 13 -19.74 -3.80 -4.15
CA SER A 13 -19.85 -5.23 -3.80
C SER A 13 -19.84 -5.43 -2.28
N SER A 14 -20.51 -6.49 -1.80
CA SER A 14 -20.39 -6.97 -0.42
C SER A 14 -18.98 -7.51 -0.16
N ARG A 15 -18.49 -7.33 1.07
CA ARG A 15 -17.18 -7.81 1.53
C ARG A 15 -17.37 -8.85 2.62
N ILE A 16 -16.63 -9.94 2.54
CA ILE A 16 -16.60 -11.01 3.54
C ILE A 16 -15.31 -10.82 4.35
N PRO A 17 -15.41 -10.60 5.68
CA PRO A 17 -14.21 -10.54 6.52
C PRO A 17 -13.52 -11.90 6.54
N LEU A 18 -12.23 -11.93 6.23
CA LEU A 18 -11.41 -13.13 6.19
C LEU A 18 -10.01 -12.81 6.70
N ILE A 19 -9.66 -13.35 7.87
CA ILE A 19 -8.30 -13.31 8.41
C ILE A 19 -7.56 -14.55 7.90
N ALA A 20 -6.65 -14.36 6.96
CA ALA A 20 -5.77 -15.40 6.43
C ALA A 20 -4.37 -14.84 6.17
N ASP A 21 -3.36 -15.69 6.32
CA ASP A 21 -2.01 -15.39 5.85
C ASP A 21 -2.02 -15.35 4.33
N VAL A 22 -1.51 -14.27 3.74
CA VAL A 22 -1.39 -14.13 2.30
C VAL A 22 0.00 -13.69 1.89
N ASP A 23 0.41 -14.20 0.74
CA ASP A 23 1.62 -13.79 0.05
C ASP A 23 1.26 -12.72 -0.98
N LEU A 24 1.67 -11.49 -0.73
CA LEU A 24 1.64 -10.42 -1.72
C LEU A 24 2.92 -10.50 -2.56
N ILE A 25 2.76 -10.87 -3.83
CA ILE A 25 3.88 -11.01 -4.77
C ILE A 25 4.01 -9.69 -5.54
N VAL A 26 5.11 -8.97 -5.33
CA VAL A 26 5.47 -7.74 -6.06
C VAL A 26 6.78 -7.98 -6.77
N ASP A 27 6.71 -8.09 -8.10
CA ASP A 27 7.84 -8.47 -8.96
C ASP A 27 8.48 -9.79 -8.48
N SER A 28 9.76 -9.79 -8.10
CA SER A 28 10.48 -10.97 -7.59
C SER A 28 10.48 -11.10 -6.07
N LYS A 29 9.65 -10.34 -5.34
CA LYS A 29 9.58 -10.36 -3.87
C LYS A 29 8.22 -10.86 -3.38
N VAL A 30 8.27 -11.73 -2.37
CA VAL A 30 7.08 -12.19 -1.63
C VAL A 30 7.03 -11.44 -0.30
N LEU A 31 5.94 -10.72 -0.07
CA LEU A 31 5.67 -10.00 1.17
C LEU A 31 4.56 -10.71 1.93
N ARG A 32 4.83 -11.12 3.16
CA ARG A 32 3.81 -11.73 4.02
C ARG A 32 2.88 -10.65 4.57
N ALA A 33 1.59 -10.88 4.43
CA ALA A 33 0.55 -9.98 4.93
C ALA A 33 -0.62 -10.76 5.52
N MET A 34 -1.54 -10.04 6.16
CA MET A 34 -2.80 -10.59 6.64
C MET A 34 -3.94 -9.97 5.84
N THR A 35 -4.84 -10.77 5.27
CA THR A 35 -6.07 -10.21 4.70
C THR A 35 -7.03 -9.80 5.80
N VAL A 36 -7.83 -8.77 5.51
CA VAL A 36 -8.91 -8.35 6.40
C VAL A 36 -10.26 -8.66 5.80
N ASP A 37 -10.44 -8.40 4.51
CA ASP A 37 -11.69 -8.67 3.80
C ASP A 37 -11.47 -8.90 2.30
N ILE A 38 -12.36 -9.69 1.69
CA ILE A 38 -12.39 -9.99 0.25
C ILE A 38 -13.80 -9.72 -0.28
N SER A 39 -13.89 -9.24 -1.52
CA SER A 39 -15.11 -9.18 -2.32
C SER A 39 -14.85 -9.70 -3.73
N ASP A 40 -15.92 -9.89 -4.51
CA ASP A 40 -15.83 -10.30 -5.91
C ASP A 40 -15.02 -9.31 -6.79
N THR A 41 -14.83 -8.09 -6.30
CA THR A 41 -14.15 -7.00 -7.01
C THR A 41 -12.84 -6.55 -6.37
N GLY A 42 -12.36 -7.20 -5.30
CA GLY A 42 -11.10 -6.79 -4.67
C GLY A 42 -10.82 -7.40 -3.29
N VAL A 43 -9.64 -7.09 -2.76
CA VAL A 43 -9.15 -7.52 -1.45
C VAL A 43 -8.62 -6.34 -0.67
N ARG A 44 -8.81 -6.34 0.65
CA ARG A 44 -8.10 -5.46 1.58
C ARG A 44 -7.08 -6.27 2.38
N ILE A 45 -5.85 -5.80 2.34
CA ILE A 45 -4.70 -6.40 3.01
C ILE A 45 -4.20 -5.42 4.06
N ASP A 46 -4.01 -5.91 5.29
CA ASP A 46 -3.33 -5.18 6.35
C ASP A 46 -1.93 -5.80 6.54
N MET A 47 -0.91 -4.94 6.62
CA MET A 47 0.48 -5.35 6.79
C MET A 47 1.04 -4.76 8.09
N ARG A 48 1.93 -5.50 8.76
CA ARG A 48 2.61 -5.00 9.98
C ARG A 48 3.58 -3.87 9.70
N HIS A 49 4.18 -3.88 8.51
CA HIS A 49 5.10 -2.86 8.05
C HIS A 49 4.69 -2.42 6.64
N PRO A 50 4.83 -1.12 6.31
CA PRO A 50 4.74 -0.67 4.93
C PRO A 50 5.69 -1.46 4.03
N PHE A 51 5.30 -1.70 2.78
CA PHE A 51 6.22 -2.33 1.84
C PHE A 51 7.26 -1.31 1.35
N GLU A 52 8.52 -1.74 1.27
CA GLU A 52 9.64 -0.94 0.78
C GLU A 52 9.84 -1.15 -0.73
N VAL A 53 10.15 -0.06 -1.43
CA VAL A 53 10.53 -0.02 -2.83
C VAL A 53 11.89 0.65 -3.00
N SER A 54 12.61 0.26 -4.05
CA SER A 54 13.77 1.01 -4.54
C SER A 54 13.30 1.94 -5.65
N ILE A 55 13.50 3.24 -5.47
CA ILE A 55 13.16 4.27 -6.45
C ILE A 55 14.46 4.78 -7.05
N ARG A 56 14.58 4.63 -8.37
CA ARG A 56 15.71 5.14 -9.15
C ARG A 56 15.23 6.27 -10.04
N PHE A 57 15.88 7.42 -9.95
CA PHE A 57 15.51 8.62 -10.71
C PHE A 57 16.74 9.47 -10.98
N VAL A 58 16.66 10.37 -11.96
CA VAL A 58 17.75 11.27 -12.32
C VAL A 58 17.40 12.69 -11.85
N VAL A 59 18.31 13.33 -11.12
CA VAL A 59 18.23 14.73 -10.70
C VAL A 59 19.51 15.43 -11.13
N ASP A 60 19.40 16.53 -11.87
CA ASP A 60 20.54 17.30 -12.38
C ASP A 60 21.58 16.45 -13.14
N GLY A 61 21.11 15.43 -13.85
CA GLY A 61 21.96 14.50 -14.61
C GLY A 61 22.59 13.37 -13.78
N GLU A 62 22.41 13.39 -12.47
CA GLU A 62 22.92 12.34 -11.57
C GLU A 62 21.87 11.29 -11.26
N LEU A 63 22.27 10.02 -11.34
CA LEU A 63 21.43 8.90 -10.95
C LEU A 63 21.34 8.81 -9.42
N GLN A 64 20.13 8.91 -8.90
CA GLN A 64 19.81 8.70 -7.51
C GLN A 64 19.10 7.36 -7.36
N ASP A 65 19.55 6.57 -6.38
CA ASP A 65 18.87 5.36 -5.92
C ASP A 65 18.48 5.58 -4.46
N ARG A 66 17.21 5.36 -4.12
CA ARG A 66 16.68 5.59 -2.78
C ARG A 66 15.71 4.48 -2.41
N ARG A 67 15.83 3.98 -1.18
CA ARG A 67 14.79 3.13 -0.59
C ARG A 67 13.69 4.00 0.01
N ALA A 68 12.45 3.62 -0.22
CA ALA A 68 11.29 4.36 0.27
C ALA A 68 10.14 3.40 0.62
N GLN A 69 9.25 3.84 1.50
CA GLN A 69 8.04 3.14 1.88
C GLN A 69 6.80 3.88 1.35
N LEU A 70 5.80 3.14 0.87
CA LEU A 70 4.53 3.75 0.46
C LEU A 70 3.77 4.23 1.69
N VAL A 71 3.48 5.54 1.77
CA VAL A 71 2.70 6.14 2.87
C VAL A 71 1.31 6.58 2.43
N ARG A 72 1.07 6.74 1.12
CA ARG A 72 -0.23 7.16 0.58
C ARG A 72 -0.44 6.68 -0.84
N ALA A 73 -1.64 6.21 -1.15
CA ALA A 73 -2.14 6.05 -2.51
C ALA A 73 -3.49 6.76 -2.64
N THR A 74 -3.71 7.53 -3.69
CA THR A 74 -4.96 8.27 -3.89
C THR A 74 -5.31 8.30 -5.37
N LYS A 75 -6.58 8.04 -5.68
CA LYS A 75 -7.09 8.19 -7.05
C LYS A 75 -7.30 9.67 -7.35
N THR A 76 -6.78 10.15 -8.46
CA THR A 76 -6.91 11.54 -8.89
C THR A 76 -8.19 11.73 -9.73
N PRO A 77 -8.68 12.98 -9.92
CA PRO A 77 -9.93 13.24 -10.63
C PRO A 77 -9.97 12.76 -12.09
N ASP A 78 -8.82 12.60 -12.71
CA ASP A 78 -8.58 12.13 -14.08
C ASP A 78 -8.47 10.60 -14.19
N ASP A 79 -8.93 9.87 -13.18
CA ASP A 79 -8.85 8.40 -13.07
C ASP A 79 -7.43 7.84 -12.92
N CYS A 80 -6.41 8.70 -12.82
CA CYS A 80 -5.03 8.30 -12.54
C CYS A 80 -4.82 7.98 -11.05
N MET A 81 -3.60 7.54 -10.72
CA MET A 81 -3.18 7.23 -9.35
C MET A 81 -2.00 8.10 -8.93
N SER A 82 -2.09 8.69 -7.75
CA SER A 82 -0.99 9.39 -7.07
C SER A 82 -0.48 8.56 -5.90
N TYR A 83 0.85 8.39 -5.82
CA TYR A 83 1.53 7.62 -4.78
C TYR A 83 2.52 8.51 -4.04
N GLY A 84 2.40 8.57 -2.71
CA GLY A 84 3.33 9.25 -1.83
C GLY A 84 4.25 8.25 -1.14
N PHE A 85 5.55 8.50 -1.21
CA PHE A 85 6.58 7.67 -0.59
C PHE A 85 7.39 8.49 0.42
N GLU A 86 7.82 7.84 1.50
CA GLU A 86 8.76 8.40 2.47
C GLU A 86 10.08 7.63 2.40
N TYR A 87 11.21 8.33 2.37
CA TYR A 87 12.51 7.68 2.28
C TYR A 87 12.85 6.94 3.58
N VAL A 88 13.35 5.71 3.44
CA VAL A 88 13.87 4.94 4.56
C VAL A 88 15.26 5.49 4.89
N PRO A 89 15.55 5.89 6.15
CA PRO A 89 16.87 6.35 6.54
C PRO A 89 17.93 5.29 6.22
N GLU A 90 19.02 5.70 5.56
CA GLU A 90 20.17 4.83 5.42
C GLU A 90 20.80 4.62 6.80
N ALA A 91 20.88 3.36 7.24
CA ALA A 91 21.67 3.03 8.42
C ALA A 91 23.11 3.48 8.16
N LYS A 92 23.65 4.35 9.01
CA LYS A 92 25.07 4.69 8.94
C LYS A 92 25.85 3.38 9.14
N PRO A 93 26.87 3.09 8.31
CA PRO A 93 27.75 1.98 8.61
C PRO A 93 28.39 2.27 9.96
N ASP A 94 28.28 1.31 10.90
CA ASP A 94 29.04 1.35 12.15
C ASP A 94 30.52 1.50 11.77
N LYS A 95 31.15 2.55 12.30
CA LYS A 95 32.58 2.83 12.12
C LYS A 95 33.44 1.85 12.90
#